data_AF-A0A848DGS4-F1
#
_entry.id   AF-A0A848DGS4-F1
#
_cell.length_a   1.000
_cell.length_b   1.000
_cell.length_c   1.000
_cell.angle_alpha   90.00
_cell.angle_beta   90.00
_cell.angle_gamma   90.00
#
_symmetry.space_group_name_H-M   'P 1'
#
loop_
_entity.id
_entity.type
_entity.pdbx_description
1 polymer ?
#
loop_
_entity_poly.entity_id
_entity_poly.type
_entity_poly.pdbx_seq_one_letter_code
_entity_poly.pdbx_strand_id
1 'polypeptide(L)'
;MSMAVVVAVLYGVGFYLLLQRSLMRVLIGIVVLGHGANLLLQLAGGPPARAPILGSAPDEQIADPLPQALALTAIVITFALTTYLLALGYRSWVLVGHDEVQDDIEDRRIAHRRAPEASMGEEAGSDDMSEDEDDPGSAAASGDPVEPSVTSGPAGSGRGVGR
;
A
#
# COMPACT_ATOMS: atom_id res chain seq x y z
N MET A 1 -13.42 27.68 -17.49
CA MET A 1 -12.65 27.69 -16.23
C MET A 1 -12.96 26.49 -15.33
N SER A 2 -14.24 26.14 -15.13
CA SER A 2 -14.66 24.94 -14.36
C SER A 2 -14.05 23.62 -14.85
N MET A 3 -14.07 23.36 -16.16
CA MET A 3 -13.47 22.16 -16.77
C MET A 3 -11.98 21.98 -16.43
N ALA A 4 -11.20 23.07 -16.47
CA ALA A 4 -9.76 23.01 -16.17
C ALA A 4 -9.50 22.60 -14.71
N VAL A 5 -10.32 23.07 -13.76
CA VAL A 5 -10.22 22.68 -12.35
C VAL A 5 -10.55 21.20 -12.18
N VAL A 6 -11.61 20.72 -12.84
CA VAL A 6 -11.98 19.30 -12.79
C VAL A 6 -10.85 18.42 -13.34
N VAL A 7 -10.27 18.78 -14.48
CA VAL A 7 -9.13 18.06 -15.06
C VAL A 7 -7.93 18.06 -14.11
N ALA A 8 -7.58 19.21 -13.51
CA ALA A 8 -6.49 19.30 -12.56
C ALA A 8 -6.71 18.39 -11.33
N VAL A 9 -7.92 18.35 -10.79
CA VAL A 9 -8.29 17.46 -9.67
C VAL A 9 -8.21 15.99 -10.10
N LEU A 10 -8.72 15.63 -11.28
CA LEU A 10 -8.66 14.24 -11.78
C LEU A 10 -7.22 13.77 -11.96
N TYR A 11 -6.35 14.60 -12.53
CA TYR A 11 -4.92 14.28 -12.65
C TYR A 11 -4.24 14.20 -11.28
N GLY A 12 -4.55 15.11 -10.36
CA GLY A 12 -4.03 15.07 -8.99
C GLY A 12 -4.41 13.78 -8.24
N VAL A 13 -5.70 13.41 -8.28
CA VAL A 13 -6.21 12.16 -7.69
C VAL A 13 -5.62 10.94 -8.40
N GLY A 14 -5.57 10.96 -9.73
CA GLY A 14 -5.02 9.87 -10.53
C GLY A 14 -3.55 9.58 -10.20
N PHE A 15 -2.71 10.62 -10.17
CA PHE A 15 -1.31 10.47 -9.76
C PHE A 15 -1.17 10.05 -8.30
N TYR A 16 -1.98 10.62 -7.39
CA TYR A 16 -1.97 10.20 -5.99
C TYR A 16 -2.26 8.69 -5.85
N LEU A 17 -3.24 8.17 -6.60
CA LEU A 17 -3.58 6.75 -6.61
C LEU A 17 -2.46 5.88 -7.21
N LEU A 18 -1.76 6.37 -8.24
CA LEU A 18 -0.59 5.68 -8.81
C LEU A 18 0.58 5.53 -7.82
N LEU A 19 0.72 6.47 -6.89
CA LEU A 19 1.78 6.44 -5.87
C LEU A 19 1.46 5.48 -4.70
N GLN A 20 0.28 4.87 -4.69
CA GLN A 20 -0.09 3.95 -3.61
C GLN A 20 0.50 2.56 -3.82
N ARG A 21 0.72 1.84 -2.71
CA ARG A 21 1.30 0.49 -2.71
C ARG A 21 0.38 -0.62 -3.18
N SER A 22 -0.94 -0.44 -3.16
CA SER A 22 -1.86 -1.50 -3.62
C SER A 22 -2.11 -1.38 -5.12
N LEU A 23 -1.96 -2.50 -5.81
CA LEU A 23 -2.10 -2.60 -7.25
C LEU A 23 -3.53 -2.31 -7.72
N MET A 24 -4.56 -2.64 -6.94
CA MET A 24 -5.94 -2.22 -7.20
C MET A 24 -6.11 -0.69 -7.12
N ARG A 25 -5.39 -0.01 -6.21
CA ARG A 25 -5.40 1.47 -6.16
C ARG A 25 -4.70 2.07 -7.38
N VAL A 26 -3.58 1.49 -7.80
CA VAL A 26 -2.88 1.87 -9.04
C VAL A 26 -3.79 1.69 -10.26
N LEU A 27 -4.52 0.56 -10.34
CA LEU A 27 -5.47 0.28 -11.42
C LEU A 27 -6.58 1.34 -11.49
N ILE A 28 -7.19 1.67 -10.35
CA ILE A 28 -8.20 2.74 -10.27
C ILE A 28 -7.58 4.09 -10.68
N GLY A 29 -6.33 4.35 -10.29
CA GLY A 29 -5.58 5.54 -10.71
C GLY A 29 -5.46 5.65 -12.23
N ILE A 30 -5.13 4.56 -12.92
CA ILE A 30 -5.03 4.52 -14.39
C ILE A 30 -6.39 4.79 -15.04
N VAL A 31 -7.47 4.23 -14.50
CA VAL A 31 -8.84 4.47 -15.01
C VAL A 31 -9.22 5.95 -14.85
N VAL A 32 -8.95 6.53 -13.68
CA VAL A 32 -9.21 7.96 -13.42
C VAL A 32 -8.39 8.86 -14.35
N LEU A 33 -7.10 8.55 -14.57
CA LEU A 33 -6.26 9.27 -15.52
C LEU A 33 -6.75 9.15 -16.96
N GLY A 34 -7.23 7.98 -17.38
CA GLY A 34 -7.84 7.79 -18.69
C GLY A 34 -9.07 8.66 -18.90
N HIS A 35 -9.94 8.77 -17.89
CA HIS A 35 -11.06 9.73 -17.93
C HIS A 35 -10.58 11.18 -17.97
N GLY A 36 -9.54 11.53 -17.19
CA GLY A 36 -8.92 12.86 -17.21
C GLY A 36 -8.35 13.23 -18.58
N ALA A 37 -7.67 12.29 -19.26
CA ALA A 37 -7.12 12.48 -20.58
C ALA A 37 -8.21 12.72 -21.64
N ASN A 38 -9.32 11.99 -21.57
CA ASN A 38 -10.48 12.22 -22.44
C ASN A 38 -11.08 13.62 -22.28
N LEU A 39 -11.21 14.08 -21.03
CA LEU A 39 -11.68 15.45 -20.75
C LEU A 39 -10.68 16.51 -21.21
N LEU A 40 -9.37 16.24 -21.09
CA LEU A 40 -8.32 17.14 -21.55
C LEU A 40 -8.33 17.29 -23.07
N LEU A 41 -8.55 16.19 -23.81
CA LEU A 41 -8.76 16.23 -25.27
C LEU A 41 -10.01 17.04 -25.63
N GLN A 42 -11.11 16.86 -24.91
CA GLN A 42 -12.33 17.62 -25.15
C GLN A 42 -12.13 19.12 -24.91
N LEU A 43 -11.36 19.47 -23.87
CA LEU A 43 -11.02 20.86 -23.55
C LEU A 43 -10.08 21.48 -24.61
N ALA A 44 -9.18 20.68 -25.20
CA ALA A 44 -8.32 21.12 -26.29
C ALA A 44 -9.10 21.39 -27.59
N GLY A 45 -10.25 20.73 -27.79
CA GLY A 45 -11.12 20.91 -28.95
C GLY A 45 -11.93 22.21 -29.01
N GLY A 46 -11.75 23.10 -28.03
CA GLY A 46 -12.34 24.44 -28.06
C GLY A 46 -13.78 24.53 -27.55
N PRO A 47 -14.47 25.66 -27.84
CA PRO A 47 -15.79 25.94 -27.30
C PRO A 47 -16.85 24.89 -27.69
N PRO A 48 -17.92 24.75 -26.88
CA PRO A 48 -19.03 23.87 -27.22
C PRO A 48 -19.65 24.28 -28.56
N ALA A 49 -19.58 23.39 -29.53
CA ALA A 49 -20.17 23.53 -30.85
C ALA A 49 -21.06 22.32 -31.15
N ARG A 50 -21.87 22.38 -32.21
CA ARG A 50 -22.77 21.28 -32.59
C ARG A 50 -21.99 20.06 -33.03
N ALA A 51 -22.62 18.89 -32.88
CA ALA A 51 -22.04 17.62 -33.29
C ALA A 51 -21.57 17.67 -34.76
N PRO A 52 -20.37 17.14 -35.08
CA PRO A 52 -19.83 17.13 -36.43
C PRO A 52 -20.53 16.08 -37.30
N ILE A 53 -21.78 16.37 -37.62
CA ILE A 53 -22.63 15.60 -38.52
C ILE A 53 -22.89 16.48 -39.75
N LEU A 54 -22.45 16.03 -40.93
CA LEU A 54 -22.66 16.76 -42.18
C LEU A 54 -24.17 17.03 -42.39
N GLY A 55 -24.51 18.28 -42.66
CA GLY A 55 -25.89 18.72 -42.91
C GLY A 55 -26.70 19.12 -41.66
N SER A 56 -26.11 19.07 -40.46
CA SER A 56 -26.81 19.41 -39.21
C SER A 56 -26.70 20.88 -38.79
N ALA A 57 -25.72 21.62 -39.30
CA ALA A 57 -25.44 23.01 -38.93
C ALA A 57 -24.58 23.72 -39.98
N PRO A 58 -24.53 25.07 -39.99
CA PRO A 58 -23.49 25.81 -40.70
C PRO A 58 -22.10 25.41 -40.19
N ASP A 59 -21.11 25.31 -41.09
CA ASP A 59 -19.75 24.82 -40.79
C ASP A 59 -19.07 25.55 -39.61
N GLU A 60 -19.39 26.83 -39.41
CA GLU A 60 -18.88 27.68 -38.33
C GLU A 60 -19.38 27.27 -36.93
N GLN A 61 -20.43 26.46 -36.85
CA GLN A 61 -21.05 25.99 -35.61
C GLN A 61 -20.75 24.51 -35.34
N ILE A 62 -19.88 23.88 -36.12
CA ILE A 62 -19.52 22.47 -35.98
C ILE A 62 -18.28 22.33 -35.08
N ALA A 63 -18.33 21.40 -34.13
CA ALA A 63 -17.20 21.07 -33.26
C ALA A 63 -16.08 20.38 -34.04
N ASP A 64 -14.83 20.62 -33.63
CA ASP A 64 -13.67 19.98 -34.26
C ASP A 64 -13.76 18.44 -34.13
N PRO A 65 -13.81 17.70 -35.24
CA PRO A 65 -13.88 16.23 -35.22
C PRO A 65 -12.56 15.57 -34.80
N LEU A 66 -11.42 16.27 -34.87
CA LEU A 66 -10.11 15.70 -34.59
C LEU A 66 -9.97 15.27 -33.12
N PRO A 67 -10.23 16.13 -32.11
CA PRO A 67 -10.20 15.73 -30.70
C PRO A 67 -11.16 14.57 -30.37
N GLN A 68 -12.30 14.48 -31.06
CA GLN A 68 -13.28 13.41 -30.85
C GLN A 68 -12.75 12.05 -31.34
N ALA A 69 -12.12 12.01 -32.52
CA ALA A 69 -11.49 10.80 -33.03
C ALA A 69 -10.32 10.33 -32.14
N LEU A 70 -9.53 11.28 -31.62
CA LEU A 70 -8.46 10.98 -30.66
C LEU A 70 -9.03 10.46 -29.33
N ALA A 71 -10.15 11.00 -28.85
CA ALA A 71 -10.80 10.53 -27.63
C ALA A 71 -11.29 9.08 -27.78
N LEU A 72 -11.87 8.69 -28.92
CA LEU A 72 -12.25 7.30 -29.16
C LEU A 72 -11.05 6.35 -29.07
N THR A 73 -9.92 6.75 -29.67
CA THR A 73 -8.67 5.98 -29.60
C THR A 73 -8.16 5.87 -28.16
N ALA A 74 -8.19 6.98 -27.42
CA ALA A 74 -7.77 7.01 -26.01
C ALA A 74 -8.65 6.12 -25.13
N ILE A 75 -9.96 6.08 -25.35
CA ILE A 75 -10.88 5.19 -24.63
C ILE A 75 -10.54 3.72 -24.89
N VAL A 76 -10.30 3.33 -26.15
CA VAL A 76 -9.97 1.95 -26.50
C VAL A 76 -8.63 1.53 -25.89
N ILE A 77 -7.61 2.40 -25.95
CA ILE A 77 -6.30 2.14 -25.32
C ILE A 77 -6.46 1.99 -23.80
N THR A 78 -7.21 2.90 -23.16
CA THR A 78 -7.45 2.83 -21.71
C THR A 78 -8.17 1.54 -21.33
N PHE A 79 -9.17 1.13 -22.10
CA PHE A 79 -9.89 -0.13 -21.87
C PHE A 79 -8.98 -1.35 -22.04
N ALA A 80 -8.18 -1.38 -23.10
CA ALA A 80 -7.21 -2.47 -23.34
C ALA A 80 -6.16 -2.55 -22.21
N LEU A 81 -5.60 -1.42 -21.80
CA LEU A 81 -4.65 -1.37 -20.68
C LEU A 81 -5.31 -1.77 -19.36
N THR A 82 -6.51 -1.29 -19.09
CA THR A 82 -7.24 -1.61 -17.84
C THR A 82 -7.56 -3.10 -17.76
N THR A 83 -8.06 -3.70 -18.85
CA THR A 83 -8.37 -5.14 -18.89
C THR A 83 -7.10 -5.98 -18.80
N TYR A 84 -6.02 -5.58 -19.48
CA TYR A 84 -4.72 -6.23 -19.38
C TYR A 84 -4.15 -6.17 -17.96
N LEU A 85 -4.12 -4.99 -17.36
CA LEU A 85 -3.62 -4.80 -15.99
C LEU A 85 -4.51 -5.48 -14.95
N LEU A 86 -5.82 -5.51 -15.15
CA LEU A 86 -6.74 -6.26 -14.30
C LEU A 86 -6.49 -7.77 -14.42
N ALA A 87 -6.23 -8.29 -15.62
CA ALA A 87 -5.87 -9.69 -15.80
C ALA A 87 -4.52 -10.03 -15.13
N LEU A 88 -3.54 -9.14 -15.24
CA LEU A 88 -2.26 -9.28 -14.52
C LEU A 88 -2.42 -9.18 -13.01
N GLY A 89 -3.23 -8.24 -12.52
CA GLY A 89 -3.51 -8.07 -11.09
C GLY A 89 -4.25 -9.26 -10.52
N TYR A 90 -5.26 -9.76 -11.23
CA TYR A 90 -5.92 -11.03 -10.89
C TYR A 90 -4.92 -12.19 -10.83
N ARG A 91 -4.06 -12.32 -11.85
CA ARG A 91 -3.02 -13.35 -11.86
C ARG A 91 -2.03 -13.19 -10.69
N SER A 92 -1.62 -11.96 -10.39
CA SER A 92 -0.74 -11.65 -9.26
C SER A 92 -1.39 -12.05 -7.93
N TRP A 93 -2.67 -11.72 -7.74
CA TRP A 93 -3.42 -12.10 -6.54
C TRP A 93 -3.52 -13.62 -6.39
N VAL A 94 -3.78 -14.35 -7.48
CA VAL A 94 -3.80 -15.82 -7.47
C VAL A 94 -2.45 -16.43 -7.10
N LEU A 95 -1.33 -15.82 -7.53
CA LEU A 95 0.02 -16.36 -7.29
C LEU A 95 0.61 -15.95 -5.92
N VAL A 96 0.38 -14.71 -5.50
CA VAL A 96 1.06 -14.08 -4.35
C VAL A 96 0.13 -13.95 -3.13
N GLY A 97 -1.19 -13.97 -3.34
CA GLY A 97 -2.20 -13.92 -2.28
C GLY A 97 -2.45 -12.52 -1.70
N HIS A 98 -1.64 -11.52 -2.03
CA HIS A 98 -1.83 -10.11 -1.64
C HIS A 98 -1.58 -9.16 -2.81
N ASP A 99 -2.21 -7.99 -2.74
CA ASP A 99 -2.22 -6.95 -3.78
C ASP A 99 -1.24 -5.79 -3.50
N GLU A 100 -0.47 -5.90 -2.42
CA GLU A 100 0.49 -4.87 -1.98
C GLU A 100 1.88 -5.10 -2.58
N VAL A 101 2.43 -4.08 -3.24
CA VAL A 101 3.79 -4.04 -3.76
C VAL A 101 4.78 -4.14 -2.60
N GLN A 102 5.60 -5.19 -2.62
CA GLN A 102 6.57 -5.47 -1.56
C GLN A 102 7.81 -4.58 -1.69
N ASP A 103 8.35 -4.17 -0.55
CA ASP A 103 9.71 -3.61 -0.49
C ASP A 103 10.72 -4.74 -0.64
N ASP A 104 11.76 -4.53 -1.45
CA ASP A 104 12.82 -5.51 -1.61
C ASP A 104 13.60 -5.64 -0.29
N ILE A 105 13.89 -6.89 0.12
CA ILE A 105 14.72 -7.16 1.30
C ILE A 105 16.16 -6.64 1.07
N GLU A 106 16.60 -6.60 -0.19
CA GLU A 106 17.89 -5.99 -0.59
C GLU A 106 17.96 -4.51 -0.21
N ASP A 107 16.88 -3.74 -0.44
CA ASP A 107 16.81 -2.31 -0.12
C ASP A 107 16.95 -2.07 1.38
N ARG A 108 16.33 -2.92 2.21
CA ARG A 108 16.46 -2.84 3.68
C ARG A 108 17.90 -3.15 4.14
N ARG A 109 18.57 -4.13 3.51
CA ARG A 109 19.96 -4.48 3.82
C ARG A 109 20.94 -3.35 3.47
N ILE A 110 20.74 -2.66 2.35
CA ILE A 110 21.56 -1.52 1.95
C ILE A 110 21.32 -0.31 2.88
N ALA A 111 20.07 -0.04 3.26
CA ALA A 111 19.75 1.03 4.21
C ALA A 111 20.47 0.86 5.56
N HIS A 112 20.53 -0.36 6.09
CA HIS A 112 21.26 -0.65 7.34
C HIS A 112 22.78 -0.59 7.19
N ARG A 113 23.34 -0.88 6.01
CA ARG A 113 24.79 -0.76 5.74
C ARG A 113 25.27 0.67 5.50
N ARG A 114 24.37 1.61 5.16
CA ARG A 114 24.71 3.02 4.91
C ARG A 114 24.70 3.89 6.16
N ALA A 115 24.04 3.45 7.23
CA ALA A 115 23.97 4.16 8.51
C ALA A 115 25.26 4.22 9.37
N PRO A 116 26.30 3.36 9.22
CA PRO A 116 27.50 3.46 10.05
C PRO A 116 28.45 4.63 9.68
N GLU A 117 28.47 5.09 8.42
CA GLU A 117 29.49 6.04 7.97
C GLU A 117 29.17 7.52 8.29
N ALA A 118 27.94 7.85 8.69
CA ALA A 118 27.54 9.21 9.04
C ALA A 118 27.73 9.57 10.53
N SER A 119 28.16 8.62 11.38
CA SER A 119 28.33 8.84 12.83
C SER A 119 29.79 8.88 13.30
N MET A 120 30.75 8.68 12.39
CA MET A 120 32.18 8.78 12.71
C MET A 120 32.62 10.25 12.57
N GLY A 121 32.16 11.09 13.51
CA GLY A 121 32.43 12.51 13.42
C GLY A 121 32.15 13.40 14.63
N GLU A 122 31.80 12.90 15.83
CA GLU A 122 31.79 13.77 17.02
C GLU A 122 31.90 12.96 18.33
N GLU A 123 33.05 13.14 19.00
CA GLU A 123 33.33 13.30 20.45
C GLU A 123 32.42 12.67 21.53
N ALA A 124 32.83 12.30 22.74
CA ALA A 124 34.08 12.10 23.50
C ALA A 124 33.62 11.56 24.88
N GLY A 125 34.51 10.89 25.63
CA GLY A 125 34.17 10.11 26.83
C GLY A 125 33.76 10.87 28.11
N SER A 126 33.24 10.11 29.07
CA SER A 126 33.39 10.19 30.55
C SER A 126 32.35 9.22 31.17
N ASP A 127 32.78 8.15 31.82
CA ASP A 127 32.92 8.00 33.29
C ASP A 127 31.62 8.28 34.05
N ASP A 128 30.97 7.26 34.63
CA ASP A 128 31.05 6.96 36.09
C ASP A 128 30.00 5.90 36.49
N MET A 129 30.34 5.09 37.49
CA MET A 129 29.59 3.99 38.07
C MET A 129 28.75 4.45 39.28
N SER A 130 27.82 3.56 39.68
CA SER A 130 27.08 3.46 40.96
C SER A 130 25.68 4.08 41.01
N GLU A 131 24.71 3.25 41.44
CA GLU A 131 23.66 3.64 42.37
C GLU A 131 23.09 2.37 43.06
N ASP A 132 23.02 2.47 44.38
CA ASP A 132 22.63 1.48 45.39
C ASP A 132 21.12 1.14 45.36
N GLU A 133 20.75 -0.09 45.73
CA GLU A 133 19.36 -0.47 46.04
C GLU A 133 19.22 -0.85 47.53
N ASP A 134 18.39 -0.09 48.24
CA ASP A 134 18.02 -0.24 49.66
C ASP A 134 16.88 -1.28 49.89
N ASP A 135 17.03 -2.01 51.01
CA ASP A 135 16.16 -2.97 51.76
C ASP A 135 14.76 -2.36 52.13
N PRO A 136 13.66 -3.08 52.54
CA PRO A 136 13.69 -4.14 53.55
C PRO A 136 12.65 -5.28 53.59
N GLY A 137 13.07 -6.41 54.17
CA GLY A 137 12.22 -7.58 54.47
C GLY A 137 12.65 -8.38 55.71
N SER A 138 12.21 -7.92 56.89
CA SER A 138 11.95 -8.63 58.16
C SER A 138 12.68 -9.96 58.44
N ALA A 139 13.61 -9.92 59.39
CA ALA A 139 14.23 -11.06 60.05
C ALA A 139 13.24 -11.89 60.90
N ALA A 140 13.34 -13.22 60.82
CA ALA A 140 13.32 -14.12 61.99
C ALA A 140 13.64 -15.59 61.63
N ALA A 141 14.78 -16.04 62.16
CA ALA A 141 14.98 -17.31 62.86
C ALA A 141 14.90 -18.66 62.10
N SER A 142 16.10 -19.24 61.93
CA SER A 142 16.49 -20.57 62.42
C SER A 142 16.23 -21.81 61.56
N GLY A 143 17.33 -22.53 61.27
CA GLY A 143 17.35 -24.00 61.22
C GLY A 143 17.80 -24.60 59.90
N ASP A 144 19.08 -24.98 59.86
CA ASP A 144 19.76 -25.70 58.77
C ASP A 144 19.43 -27.22 58.82
N PRO A 145 20.03 -28.08 57.95
CA PRO A 145 19.51 -28.71 56.72
C PRO A 145 19.04 -30.18 56.93
N VAL A 146 18.60 -30.91 55.86
CA VAL A 146 18.73 -32.39 55.64
C VAL A 146 17.79 -32.90 54.51
N GLU A 147 18.38 -33.42 53.42
CA GLU A 147 17.82 -34.39 52.43
C GLU A 147 17.75 -35.82 53.04
N PRO A 148 17.30 -36.91 52.37
CA PRO A 148 16.24 -37.15 51.36
C PRO A 148 15.36 -38.39 51.73
N SER A 149 14.22 -38.65 51.05
CA SER A 149 13.74 -40.03 50.71
C SER A 149 12.33 -40.13 50.09
N VAL A 150 12.28 -40.65 48.85
CA VAL A 150 11.47 -41.76 48.29
C VAL A 150 9.93 -41.88 48.50
N THR A 151 9.28 -42.31 47.39
CA THR A 151 8.08 -43.18 47.20
C THR A 151 6.67 -42.63 47.47
N SER A 152 5.83 -42.57 46.43
CA SER A 152 4.75 -43.55 46.14
C SER A 152 3.78 -43.00 45.07
N GLY A 153 3.43 -43.81 44.07
CA GLY A 153 2.44 -43.46 43.03
C GLY A 153 0.99 -43.72 43.46
N PRO A 154 0.02 -43.60 42.54
CA PRO A 154 -1.23 -44.32 42.68
C PRO A 154 -1.53 -45.22 41.48
N ALA A 155 -1.89 -46.47 41.79
CA ALA A 155 -2.56 -47.42 40.92
C ALA A 155 -3.96 -47.73 41.48
N GLY A 156 -4.94 -47.90 40.59
CA GLY A 156 -6.31 -48.39 40.87
C GLY A 156 -7.32 -47.61 40.03
N SER A 157 -7.93 -48.09 38.94
CA SER A 157 -8.58 -49.36 38.56
C SER A 157 -9.88 -49.68 39.30
N GLY A 158 -11.00 -49.68 38.54
CA GLY A 158 -12.35 -50.12 38.93
C GLY A 158 -13.43 -49.35 38.14
N ARG A 159 -13.83 -49.75 36.92
CA ARG A 159 -14.80 -50.81 36.53
C ARG A 159 -16.27 -50.44 36.83
N GLY A 160 -17.09 -50.32 35.79
CA GLY A 160 -18.54 -50.20 35.89
C GLY A 160 -19.25 -50.23 34.53
N VAL A 161 -19.81 -51.38 34.19
CA VAL A 161 -20.60 -51.69 32.98
C VAL A 161 -22.10 -51.57 33.31
N GLY A 162 -22.90 -51.11 32.34
CA GLY A 162 -24.30 -51.55 32.18
C GLY A 162 -25.36 -50.46 32.24
N ARG A 163 -25.90 -50.05 31.10
CA ARG A 163 -27.17 -50.53 30.51
C ARG A 163 -27.48 -49.79 29.21
#